data_AF-A0A4R1AK61-F1
#
_entry.id   AF-A0A4R1AK61-F1
#
_cell.length_a   1.000
_cell.length_b   1.000
_cell.length_c   1.000
_cell.angle_alpha   90.00
_cell.angle_beta   90.00
_cell.angle_gamma   90.00
#
_symmetry.space_group_name_H-M   'P 1'
#
loop_
_entity.id
_entity.type
_entity.pdbx_description
1 polymer ?
#
loop_
_entity_poly.entity_id
_entity_poly.type
_entity_poly.pdbx_seq_one_letter_code
_entity_poly.pdbx_strand_id
1 'polypeptide(L)' 'MIKNGEREVTFSLCIGLQGKREETFTIKQLGIMPEEYETEEELEKLLEEEWKEWIWNYIDGGIDLNDQY' A
#
# COMPACT_ATOMS: atom_id res chain seq x y z
N MET A 1 14.47 8.70 20.15
CA MET A 1 13.62 7.55 19.74
C MET A 1 12.43 8.15 19.03
N ILE A 2 12.40 8.07 17.70
CA ILE A 2 11.23 8.50 16.92
C ILE A 2 10.13 7.51 17.27
N LYS A 3 8.99 7.99 17.79
CA LYS A 3 7.85 7.15 18.10
C LYS A 3 7.27 6.71 16.76
N ASN A 4 7.74 5.58 16.24
CA ASN A 4 7.33 5.10 14.92
C ASN A 4 5.80 4.92 14.78
N GLY A 5 5.06 4.84 15.89
CA GLY A 5 3.59 4.87 15.89
C GLY A 5 2.94 6.21 15.53
N GLU A 6 3.72 7.28 15.36
CA GLU A 6 3.29 8.58 14.82
C GLU A 6 3.81 8.80 13.39
N ARG A 7 4.57 7.85 12.82
CA ARG A 7 5.06 7.96 11.44
C ARG A 7 3.86 7.82 10.49
N GLU A 8 3.83 8.69 9.48
CA GLU A 8 2.80 8.69 8.45
C GLU A 8 3.37 8.16 7.14
N VAL A 9 2.51 7.51 6.38
CA VAL A 9 2.76 7.05 5.01
C VAL A 9 1.60 7.49 4.13
N THR A 10 1.91 7.95 2.93
CA THR A 10 0.89 8.33 1.95
C THR A 10 0.90 7.32 0.81
N PHE A 11 -0.22 6.63 0.66
CA PHE A 11 -0.48 5.77 -0.48
C PHE A 11 -1.04 6.62 -1.60
N SER A 12 -0.54 6.40 -2.82
CA SER A 12 -1.03 7.10 -3.99
C SER A 12 -1.22 6.15 -5.17
N LEU A 13 -2.30 6.34 -5.92
CA LEU A 13 -2.60 5.59 -7.14
C LEU A 13 -3.01 6.60 -8.21
N CYS A 14 -2.36 6.52 -9.37
CA CYS A 14 -2.70 7.34 -10.53
C CYS A 14 -3.39 6.48 -11.58
N ILE A 15 -4.67 6.74 -11.88
CA ILE A 15 -5.46 5.98 -12.85
C ILE A 15 -5.53 6.78 -14.17
N GLY A 16 -4.36 7.11 -14.70
CA GLY A 16 -4.23 7.88 -15.95
C GLY A 16 -5.12 9.13 -15.98
N LEU A 17 -5.93 9.27 -17.03
CA LEU A 17 -6.83 10.42 -17.22
C LEU A 17 -8.01 10.47 -16.24
N GLN A 18 -8.32 9.40 -15.50
CA GLN A 18 -9.39 9.35 -14.50
C GLN A 18 -9.01 10.06 -13.18
N GLY A 19 -7.73 10.41 -13.01
CA GLY A 19 -7.25 11.20 -11.88
C GLY A 19 -6.38 10.41 -10.90
N LYS A 20 -6.15 11.03 -9.74
CA LYS A 20 -5.24 10.55 -8.69
C LYS A 20 -6.03 10.26 -7.41
N ARG A 21 -5.73 9.15 -6.76
CA ARG A 21 -6.16 8.82 -5.40
C ARG A 21 -4.97 8.92 -4.47
N GLU A 22 -5.17 9.56 -3.33
CA GLU A 22 -4.18 9.67 -2.27
C GLU A 22 -4.87 9.53 -0.93
N GLU A 23 -4.29 8.71 -0.06
CA GLU A 23 -4.71 8.55 1.32
C GLU A 23 -3.48 8.46 2.22
N THR A 24 -3.54 9.15 3.35
CA THR A 24 -2.46 9.16 4.34
C THR A 24 -2.89 8.37 5.57
N PHE A 25 -2.02 7.48 6.00
CA PHE A 25 -2.21 6.61 7.16
C PHE A 25 -1.04 6.79 8.12
N THR A 26 -1.30 6.67 9.40
CA THR A 26 -0.26 6.36 10.37
C THR A 26 0.10 4.87 10.27
N ILE A 27 1.35 4.52 10.56
CA ILE A 27 1.78 3.11 10.55
C ILE A 27 0.91 2.25 11.48
N LYS A 28 0.42 2.82 12.59
CA LYS A 28 -0.54 2.17 13.50
C LYS A 28 -1.91 1.89 12.87
N GLN A 29 -2.41 2.76 12.00
CA GLN A 29 -3.71 2.54 11.33
C GLN A 29 -3.64 1.37 10.35
N LEU A 30 -2.46 1.10 9.79
CA LEU A 30 -2.20 -0.08 8.97
C LEU A 30 -1.99 -1.36 9.80
N GLY A 31 -2.05 -1.27 11.13
CA GLY A 31 -1.81 -2.43 12.03
C GLY A 31 -0.35 -2.87 12.10
N ILE A 32 0.57 -2.11 11.51
CA ILE A 32 1.99 -2.40 11.46
C ILE A 32 2.62 -1.95 12.79
N MET A 33 3.41 -2.83 13.42
CA MET A 33 4.18 -2.51 14.62
C MET A 33 5.64 -2.27 14.24
N PRO A 34 6.09 -1.01 14.13
CA PRO A 34 7.42 -0.69 13.61
C PRO A 34 8.57 -1.29 14.44
N GLU A 35 8.32 -1.53 15.73
CA GLU A 35 9.25 -2.22 16.63
C GLU A 35 9.49 -3.70 16.29
N GLU A 36 8.66 -4.32 15.46
CA GLU A 36 8.83 -5.72 15.03
C GLU A 36 9.79 -5.86 13.84
N TYR A 37 10.29 -4.75 13.29
CA TYR A 37 11.18 -4.73 12.13
C TYR A 37 12.57 -4.25 12.53
N GLU A 38 13.60 -4.96 12.06
CA GLU A 38 14.99 -4.63 12.40
C GLU A 38 15.57 -3.56 11.47
N THR A 39 14.99 -3.40 10.27
CA THR A 39 15.50 -2.48 9.24
C THR A 39 14.41 -1.66 8.56
N GLU A 40 14.77 -0.50 8.00
CA GLU A 40 13.85 0.32 7.20
C GLU A 40 13.43 -0.40 5.91
N GLU A 41 14.27 -1.26 5.33
CA GLU A 41 13.96 -2.01 4.11
C GLU A 41 12.83 -3.04 4.33
N GLU A 42 12.80 -3.69 5.49
CA GLU A 42 11.71 -4.61 5.85
C GLU A 42 10.38 -3.88 6.02
N LEU A 43 10.42 -2.69 6.64
CA LEU A 43 9.25 -1.83 6.77
C LEU A 43 8.74 -1.35 5.40
N GLU A 44 9.64 -0.94 4.50
CA GLU A 44 9.28 -0.51 3.14
C GLU A 44 8.61 -1.64 2.33
N LYS A 45 9.15 -2.86 2.38
CA LYS A 45 8.55 -4.01 1.68
C LYS A 45 7.13 -4.30 2.15
N LEU A 46 6.88 -4.22 3.45
CA LEU A 46 5.54 -4.45 3.97
C LEU A 46 4.57 -3.32 3.59
N LEU A 47 5.02 -2.06 3.64
CA LEU A 47 4.24 -0.93 3.15
C LEU A 47 3.91 -1.05 1.66
N GLU A 48 4.81 -1.64 0.85
CA GLU A 48 4.55 -1.91 -0.56
C GLU A 48 3.43 -2.95 -0.76
N GLU A 49 3.40 -4.00 0.05
CA GLU A 49 2.32 -5.01 0.00
C GLU A 49 0.97 -4.42 0.44
N GLU A 50 0.94 -3.66 1.54
CA GLU A 50 -0.26 -2.93 1.99
C GLU A 50 -0.76 -1.94 0.91
N TRP A 51 0.16 -1.25 0.24
CA TRP A 51 -0.19 -0.36 -0.87
C TRP A 51 -0.79 -1.12 -2.05
N LYS A 52 -0.27 -2.31 -2.41
CA LYS A 52 -0.85 -3.17 -3.46
C LYS A 52 -2.26 -3.61 -3.09
N GLU A 53 -2.49 -4.08 -1.87
CA GLU A 53 -3.84 -4.44 -1.40
C GLU A 53 -4.79 -3.24 -1.43
N TRP A 54 -4.32 -2.07 -0.97
CA TRP A 54 -5.09 -0.84 -1.04
C TRP A 54 -5.49 -0.48 -2.48
N ILE A 55 -4.57 -0.61 -3.45
CA ILE A 55 -4.84 -0.36 -4.87
C ILE A 55 -5.98 -1.23 -5.42
N TRP A 56 -6.04 -2.50 -5.03
CA TRP A 56 -7.06 -3.43 -5.52
C TRP A 56 -8.49 -3.02 -5.15
N ASN A 57 -8.68 -2.19 -4.13
CA ASN A 57 -9.99 -1.61 -3.81
C ASN A 57 -10.46 -0.54 -4.81
N TYR A 58 -9.56 -0.03 -5.65
CA TYR A 58 -9.82 1.08 -6.58
C TYR A 58 -9.65 0.71 -8.06
N ILE A 59 -8.90 -0.35 -8.36
CA ILE A 59 -8.78 -0.86 -9.73
C ILE A 59 -9.91 -1.85 -9.96
N ASP A 60 -10.80 -1.50 -10.89
CA ASP A 60 -11.80 -2.42 -11.45
C ASP A 60 -11.27 -2.97 -12.78
N GLY A 61 -11.21 -4.31 -12.90
CA GLY A 61 -10.62 -4.99 -14.04
C GLY A 61 -10.49 -6.50 -13.80
N GLY A 62 -10.35 -7.27 -14.88
CA GLY A 62 -10.20 -8.72 -14.83
C GLY A 62 -9.17 -9.22 -15.83
N ILE A 63 -8.63 -10.40 -15.58
CA ILE A 63 -7.80 -11.14 -16.54
C ILE A 63 -8.69 -12.21 -17.16
N ASP A 64 -8.79 -12.22 -18.49
CA ASP A 64 -9.50 -13.24 -19.24
C ASP A 64 -8.50 -14.13 -19.99
N LEU A 65 -8.55 -15.43 -19.74
CA LEU A 65 -7.73 -16.44 -20.42
C LEU A 65 -8.57 -17.04 -21.55
N ASN A 66 -8.31 -16.61 -22.79
CA ASN A 66 -8.93 -17.19 -23.98
C ASN A 66 -8.11 -18.38 -24.50
N ASP A 67 -8.26 -19.55 -23.88
CA ASP A 67 -7.75 -20.80 -24.45
C ASP A 67 -8.71 -21.27 -25.56
N GLN A 68 -8.30 -21.11 -26.82
CA GLN A 68 -9.00 -21.70 -27.96
C GLN A 68 -8.56 -23.17 -28.12
N TYR A 69 -9.47 -24.11 -27.83
CA TYR A 69 -9.31 -25.54 -28.13
C TYR A 69 -9.71 -25.86 -29.58
#